data_AF-A0A221NXV0-F1
#
_entry.id   AF-A0A221NXV0-F1
#
_cell.length_a   1.000
_cell.length_b   1.000
_cell.length_c   1.000
_cell.angle_alpha   90.00
_cell.angle_beta   90.00
_cell.angle_gamma   90.00
#
_symmetry.space_group_name_H-M   'P 1'
#
loop_
_entity.id
_entity.type
_entity.pdbx_description
1 polymer ?
#
loop_
_entity_poly.entity_id
_entity_poly.type
_entity_poly.pdbx_seq_one_letter_code
_entity_poly.pdbx_strand_id
1 'polypeptide(L)'
;MQSASPVETEDPVDEPSADNTWGDETSRSAAPATGFVGQWQDSGGKTLTIGEKYASGDYKGKNSVNLIDPGGDGILLGLGLEHDNGTMRIALKPISSKKASDLRAATLTRSGDDVKVDWDKGGTDTLAWNGD
;
A
#
# COMPACT_ATOMS: atom_id res chain seq x y z
N MET A 1 -54.15 -44.13 -34.50
CA MET A 1 -54.10 -42.88 -33.71
C MET A 1 -52.78 -42.88 -32.97
N GLN A 2 -51.83 -42.03 -33.36
CA GLN A 2 -50.60 -41.80 -32.58
C GLN A 2 -50.54 -40.29 -32.33
N SER A 3 -50.70 -39.95 -31.06
CA SER A 3 -50.81 -38.58 -30.56
C SER A 3 -49.42 -38.04 -30.21
N ALA A 4 -49.17 -36.83 -30.72
CA ALA A 4 -48.35 -35.73 -30.19
C ALA A 4 -47.02 -36.03 -29.46
N SER A 5 -45.92 -35.64 -30.10
CA SER A 5 -44.63 -35.35 -29.46
C SER A 5 -44.73 -34.10 -28.56
N PRO A 6 -44.18 -34.09 -27.34
CA PRO A 6 -44.16 -32.90 -26.49
C PRO A 6 -42.99 -31.96 -26.79
N VAL A 7 -43.36 -30.70 -27.02
CA VAL A 7 -42.77 -29.38 -26.71
C VAL A 7 -41.26 -29.27 -26.38
N GLU A 8 -40.57 -28.40 -27.13
CA GLU A 8 -39.26 -27.80 -26.82
C GLU A 8 -39.21 -27.25 -25.38
N THR A 9 -38.16 -27.57 -24.64
CA THR A 9 -37.77 -26.74 -23.49
C THR A 9 -36.30 -26.47 -23.66
N GLU A 10 -36.01 -25.20 -23.92
CA GLU A 10 -34.68 -24.62 -24.01
C GLU A 10 -33.83 -25.15 -22.84
N ASP A 11 -32.62 -25.63 -23.15
CA ASP A 11 -31.64 -26.02 -22.13
C ASP A 11 -31.53 -24.88 -21.09
N PRO A 12 -31.46 -25.21 -19.79
CA PRO A 12 -31.26 -24.19 -18.77
C PRO A 12 -30.02 -23.39 -19.15
N VAL A 13 -30.22 -22.11 -19.42
CA VAL A 13 -29.13 -21.15 -19.53
C VAL A 13 -28.35 -21.30 -18.24
N ASP A 14 -27.10 -21.78 -18.33
CA ASP A 14 -26.16 -21.76 -17.21
C ASP A 14 -26.20 -20.34 -16.66
N GLU A 15 -26.87 -20.15 -15.52
CA GLU A 15 -26.70 -18.94 -14.74
C GLU A 15 -25.19 -18.84 -14.54
N PRO A 16 -24.53 -17.71 -14.87
CA PRO A 16 -23.14 -17.56 -14.46
C PRO A 16 -23.19 -17.74 -12.96
N SER A 17 -22.65 -18.86 -12.48
CA SER A 17 -22.44 -19.08 -11.06
C SER A 17 -21.60 -17.88 -10.67
N ALA A 18 -22.25 -16.91 -10.04
CA ALA A 18 -21.61 -15.75 -9.50
C ALA A 18 -20.77 -16.32 -8.39
N ASP A 19 -19.55 -16.74 -8.76
CA ASP A 19 -18.47 -17.02 -7.85
C ASP A 19 -18.12 -15.67 -7.23
N ASN A 20 -19.00 -15.25 -6.33
CA ASN A 20 -18.83 -14.13 -5.43
C ASN A 20 -17.88 -14.58 -4.30
N THR A 21 -16.89 -15.42 -4.63
CA THR A 21 -15.66 -15.48 -3.87
C THR A 21 -14.94 -14.17 -4.15
N TRP A 22 -15.42 -13.11 -3.49
CA TRP A 22 -14.56 -12.03 -3.06
C TRP A 22 -13.36 -12.73 -2.43
N GLY A 23 -12.21 -12.65 -3.11
CA GLY A 23 -11.03 -13.43 -2.79
C GLY A 23 -10.83 -13.48 -1.28
N ASP A 24 -10.70 -14.71 -0.79
CA ASP A 24 -10.27 -15.04 0.56
C ASP A 24 -9.30 -13.98 1.09
N GLU A 25 -9.65 -13.34 2.21
CA GLU A 25 -8.71 -12.47 2.87
C GLU A 25 -7.44 -13.28 3.20
N THR A 26 -6.28 -12.75 2.78
CA THR A 26 -4.97 -12.99 3.41
C THR A 26 -4.03 -14.02 2.77
N SER A 27 -3.77 -13.92 1.46
CA SER A 27 -2.41 -14.16 0.97
C SER A 27 -1.73 -12.83 0.69
N ARG A 28 -1.51 -12.01 1.73
CA ARG A 28 -0.53 -10.93 1.63
C ARG A 28 0.79 -11.59 1.23
N SER A 29 1.44 -11.09 0.18
CA SER A 29 2.79 -11.52 -0.18
C SER A 29 3.68 -11.50 1.05
N ALA A 30 4.73 -12.33 1.11
CA ALA A 30 5.71 -12.18 2.19
C ALA A 30 6.35 -10.79 2.14
N ALA A 31 6.68 -10.23 3.30
CA ALA A 31 7.42 -8.97 3.35
C ALA A 31 8.75 -9.09 2.60
N PRO A 32 9.21 -8.04 1.91
CA PRO A 32 10.50 -8.08 1.24
C PRO A 32 11.62 -8.26 2.26
N ALA A 33 12.59 -9.12 1.92
CA ALA A 33 13.75 -9.40 2.76
C ALA A 33 14.62 -8.15 2.99
N THR A 34 14.63 -7.21 2.04
CA THR A 34 15.40 -5.96 2.07
C THR A 34 14.63 -4.83 1.43
N GLY A 35 15.00 -3.60 1.77
CA GLY A 35 14.37 -2.40 1.23
C GLY A 35 12.99 -2.15 1.82
N PHE A 36 12.27 -1.23 1.19
CA PHE A 36 11.05 -0.66 1.75
C PHE A 36 9.88 -0.59 0.76
N VAL A 37 10.06 -1.01 -0.48
CA VAL A 37 9.03 -0.95 -1.53
C VAL A 37 7.83 -1.81 -1.14
N GLY A 38 6.64 -1.27 -1.36
CA GLY A 38 5.35 -1.86 -0.98
C GLY A 38 4.58 -1.00 0.03
N GLN A 39 3.63 -1.63 0.71
CA GLN A 39 2.70 -1.04 1.64
C GLN A 39 2.92 -1.58 3.05
N TRP A 40 2.90 -0.66 4.02
CA TRP A 40 3.08 -0.91 5.43
C TRP A 40 1.95 -0.24 6.20
N GLN A 41 1.32 -0.93 7.14
CA GLN A 41 0.12 -0.43 7.82
C GLN A 41 0.12 -0.76 9.32
N ASP A 42 -0.39 0.16 10.16
CA ASP A 42 -0.69 -0.11 11.56
C ASP A 42 -2.16 -0.55 11.77
N SER A 43 -2.49 -1.03 12.98
CA SER A 43 -3.87 -1.42 13.32
C SER A 43 -4.88 -0.26 13.32
N GLY A 44 -4.40 0.99 13.30
CA GLY A 44 -5.22 2.19 13.19
C GLY A 44 -5.53 2.60 11.75
N GLY A 45 -5.03 1.85 10.76
CA GLY A 45 -5.20 2.14 9.34
C GLY A 45 -4.23 3.19 8.80
N LYS A 46 -3.24 3.63 9.59
CA LYS A 46 -2.15 4.48 9.07
C LYS A 46 -1.34 3.66 8.08
N THR A 47 -1.28 4.12 6.83
CA THR A 47 -0.73 3.34 5.72
C THR A 47 0.39 4.11 5.02
N LEU A 48 1.59 3.55 5.02
CA LEU A 48 2.77 4.03 4.30
C LEU A 48 2.95 3.20 3.03
N THR A 49 2.92 3.85 1.88
CA THR A 49 3.18 3.24 0.57
C THR A 49 4.47 3.81 0.00
N ILE A 50 5.37 2.93 -0.40
CA ILE A 50 6.66 3.27 -1.01
C ILE A 50 6.71 2.60 -2.38
N GLY A 51 6.67 3.41 -3.43
CA GLY A 51 6.76 2.90 -4.80
C GLY A 51 8.20 2.61 -5.22
N GLU A 52 8.37 2.17 -6.46
CA GLU A 52 9.69 1.94 -7.05
C GLU A 52 10.55 3.21 -7.14
N LYS A 53 11.86 3.02 -7.33
CA LYS A 53 12.79 4.13 -7.57
C LYS A 53 12.54 4.73 -8.95
N TYR A 54 12.51 6.05 -9.02
CA TYR A 54 12.53 6.74 -10.30
C TYR A 54 13.83 6.42 -11.06
N ALA A 55 13.68 5.94 -12.30
CA ALA A 55 14.82 5.58 -13.15
C ALA A 55 15.51 6.81 -13.80
N SER A 56 14.80 7.94 -13.90
CA SER A 56 15.26 9.15 -14.60
C SER A 56 14.64 10.43 -14.03
N GLY A 57 15.12 11.58 -14.53
CA GLY A 57 14.65 12.90 -14.11
C GLY A 57 15.26 13.38 -12.79
N ASP A 58 14.74 14.49 -12.27
CA ASP A 58 15.28 15.16 -11.07
C ASP A 58 15.17 14.31 -9.80
N TYR A 59 14.28 13.33 -9.79
CA TYR A 59 14.07 12.41 -8.67
C TYR A 59 14.74 11.06 -8.86
N LYS A 60 15.60 10.90 -9.88
CA LYS A 60 16.30 9.64 -10.15
C LYS A 60 16.95 9.09 -8.87
N GLY A 61 16.72 7.80 -8.61
CA GLY A 61 17.24 7.09 -7.44
C GLY A 61 16.45 7.30 -6.15
N LYS A 62 15.35 8.08 -6.18
CA LYS A 62 14.41 8.24 -5.07
C LYS A 62 13.16 7.41 -5.29
N ASN A 63 12.50 7.01 -4.23
CA ASN A 63 11.20 6.34 -4.25
C ASN A 63 10.08 7.37 -4.12
N SER A 64 8.94 7.13 -4.75
CA SER A 64 7.70 7.82 -4.38
C SER A 64 7.25 7.34 -3.00
N VAL A 65 6.75 8.25 -2.17
CA VAL A 65 6.24 7.90 -0.83
C VAL A 65 4.91 8.60 -0.59
N ASN A 66 3.95 7.84 -0.08
CA ASN A 66 2.65 8.34 0.36
C ASN A 66 2.36 7.81 1.77
N LEU A 67 1.84 8.66 2.64
CA LEU A 67 1.34 8.28 3.96
C LEU A 67 -0.11 8.72 4.06
N ILE A 68 -1.00 7.78 4.39
CA ILE A 68 -2.39 8.05 4.75
C ILE A 68 -2.49 7.88 6.26
N ASP A 69 -2.82 8.95 6.97
CA ASP A 69 -2.95 8.98 8.42
C ASP A 69 -4.34 9.51 8.83
N PRO A 70 -5.35 8.63 8.92
CA PRO A 70 -6.72 9.03 9.23
C PRO A 70 -6.88 9.68 10.61
N GLY A 71 -6.01 9.31 11.57
CA GLY A 71 -6.02 9.84 12.93
C GLY A 71 -5.15 11.10 13.12
N GLY A 72 -4.46 11.56 12.07
CA GLY A 72 -3.45 12.61 12.17
C GLY A 72 -3.48 13.59 11.00
N ASP A 73 -2.36 13.72 10.29
CA ASP A 73 -2.15 14.77 9.27
C ASP A 73 -2.90 14.54 7.94
N GLY A 74 -3.70 13.49 7.83
CA GLY A 74 -4.43 13.12 6.62
C GLY A 74 -3.51 12.46 5.59
N ILE A 75 -3.54 12.93 4.35
CA ILE A 75 -2.74 12.37 3.26
C ILE A 75 -1.47 13.22 3.07
N LEU A 76 -0.30 12.57 3.09
CA LEU A 76 0.98 13.20 2.84
C LEU A 76 1.68 12.53 1.67
N LEU A 77 2.25 13.34 0.78
CA LEU A 77 3.00 12.88 -0.39
C LEU A 77 4.44 13.34 -0.31
N GLY A 78 5.36 12.55 -0.86
CA GLY A 78 6.76 12.92 -0.86
C GLY A 78 7.68 11.89 -1.49
N LEU A 79 8.93 11.91 -1.02
CA LEU A 79 10.03 11.14 -1.59
C LEU A 79 10.82 10.44 -0.50
N GLY A 80 11.33 9.26 -0.86
CA GLY A 80 12.23 8.45 -0.04
C GLY A 80 13.60 8.33 -0.71
N LEU A 81 14.65 8.36 0.10
CA LEU A 81 16.02 8.05 -0.32
C LEU A 81 16.55 6.93 0.55
N GLU A 82 16.76 5.77 -0.04
CA GLU A 82 17.40 4.65 0.63
C GLU A 82 18.91 4.89 0.74
N HIS A 83 19.47 4.56 1.89
CA HIS A 83 20.89 4.67 2.21
C HIS A 83 21.54 3.28 2.23
N ASP A 84 22.84 3.23 1.96
CA ASP A 84 23.60 1.98 1.89
C ASP A 84 23.63 1.19 3.21
N ASN A 85 23.29 1.83 4.33
CA ASN A 85 23.17 1.19 5.65
C ASN A 85 21.80 0.51 5.89
N GLY A 86 20.95 0.38 4.87
CA GLY A 86 19.64 -0.27 4.97
C GLY A 86 18.56 0.57 5.64
N THR A 87 18.79 1.88 5.80
CA THR A 87 17.77 2.85 6.25
C THR A 87 17.22 3.64 5.08
N MET A 88 16.03 4.21 5.23
CA MET A 88 15.48 5.15 4.25
C MET A 88 15.11 6.48 4.90
N ARG A 89 15.56 7.57 4.29
CA ARG A 89 15.15 8.92 4.68
C ARG A 89 13.93 9.33 3.87
N ILE A 90 12.84 9.73 4.54
CA ILE A 90 11.65 10.25 3.86
C ILE A 90 11.40 11.72 4.19
N ALA A 91 10.82 12.44 3.24
CA ALA A 91 10.29 13.78 3.43
C ALA A 91 8.91 13.86 2.78
N LEU A 92 7.90 14.22 3.58
CA LEU A 92 6.48 14.18 3.25
C LEU A 92 5.83 15.55 3.47
N LYS A 93 4.90 15.92 2.60
CA LYS A 93 4.10 17.13 2.71
C LYS A 93 2.61 16.77 2.76
N PRO A 94 1.85 17.25 3.74
CA PRO A 94 0.40 17.14 3.73
C PRO A 94 -0.19 17.78 2.46
N ILE A 95 -1.09 17.09 1.78
CA ILE A 95 -1.73 17.62 0.57
C ILE A 95 -2.59 18.86 0.87
N SER A 96 -3.12 18.92 2.09
CA SER A 96 -3.91 20.04 2.61
C SER A 96 -3.08 21.29 2.88
N SER A 97 -1.75 21.16 3.00
CA SER A 97 -0.86 22.27 3.34
C SER A 97 -0.05 22.80 2.16
N LYS A 98 0.10 24.13 2.14
CA LYS A 98 1.00 24.86 1.25
C LYS A 98 2.27 25.37 1.96
N LYS A 99 2.41 25.15 3.26
CA LYS A 99 3.53 25.70 4.05
C LYS A 99 4.68 24.71 4.11
N ALA A 100 5.90 25.20 3.90
CA ALA A 100 7.11 24.38 4.04
C ALA A 100 7.34 23.91 5.49
N SER A 101 6.86 24.65 6.49
CA SER A 101 6.96 24.29 7.91
C SER A 101 6.27 22.97 8.26
N ASP A 102 5.28 22.59 7.44
CA ASP A 102 4.41 21.44 7.69
C ASP A 102 4.98 20.16 7.06
N LEU A 103 6.19 20.24 6.49
CA LEU A 103 6.96 19.07 6.10
C LEU A 103 7.20 18.16 7.32
N ARG A 104 7.00 16.88 7.09
CA ARG A 104 7.30 15.79 8.01
C ARG A 104 8.47 15.01 7.43
N ALA A 105 9.45 14.72 8.25
CA ALA A 105 10.59 13.92 7.84
C ALA A 105 10.83 12.82 8.88
N ALA A 106 11.23 11.65 8.40
CA ALA A 106 11.49 10.49 9.25
C ALA A 106 12.62 9.63 8.67
N THR A 107 13.16 8.79 9.53
CA THR A 107 14.07 7.71 9.15
C THR A 107 13.35 6.38 9.33
N LEU A 108 13.38 5.56 8.29
CA LEU A 108 12.77 4.25 8.26
C LEU A 108 13.85 3.19 8.47
N THR A 109 13.55 2.23 9.32
CA THR A 109 14.40 1.06 9.56
C THR A 109 13.54 -0.20 9.51
N ARG A 110 14.05 -1.26 8.87
CA ARG A 110 13.40 -2.58 8.88
C ARG A 110 13.58 -3.25 10.26
N SER A 111 12.51 -3.87 10.74
CA SER A 111 12.49 -4.66 11.97
C SER A 111 11.67 -5.92 11.72
N GLY A 112 12.31 -6.99 11.24
CA GLY A 112 11.59 -8.20 10.81
C GLY A 112 10.61 -7.88 9.68
N ASP A 113 9.33 -8.19 9.89
CA ASP A 113 8.26 -7.93 8.93
C ASP A 113 7.64 -6.53 9.07
N ASP A 114 8.26 -5.66 9.86
CA ASP A 114 7.78 -4.31 10.14
C ASP A 114 8.74 -3.22 9.64
N VAL A 115 8.21 -2.03 9.43
CA VAL A 115 8.98 -0.79 9.28
C VAL A 115 8.75 0.07 10.51
N LYS A 116 9.85 0.43 11.16
CA LYS A 116 9.87 1.46 12.20
C LYS A 116 10.08 2.82 11.53
N VAL A 117 9.23 3.79 11.86
CA VAL A 117 9.30 5.16 11.37
C VAL A 117 9.65 6.09 12.52
N ASP A 118 10.90 6.57 12.56
CA ASP A 118 11.37 7.51 13.58
C ASP A 118 11.27 8.94 13.05
N TRP A 119 10.34 9.73 13.60
CA TRP A 119 10.05 11.09 13.15
C TRP A 119 11.01 12.11 13.75
N ASP A 120 11.49 13.04 12.92
CA ASP A 120 12.44 14.09 13.34
C ASP A 120 11.91 14.99 14.44
N LYS A 121 10.61 15.31 14.38
CA LYS A 121 9.94 16.18 15.36
C LYS A 121 9.51 15.40 16.61
N GLY A 122 9.98 14.16 16.75
CA GLY A 122 9.65 13.25 17.83
C GLY A 122 8.49 12.32 17.48
N GLY A 123 8.47 11.17 18.15
CA GLY A 123 7.52 10.09 17.92
C GLY A 123 8.09 8.97 17.06
N THR A 124 7.51 7.79 17.25
CA THR A 124 7.87 6.58 16.51
C THR A 124 6.58 5.85 16.16
N ASP A 125 6.46 5.43 14.91
CA ASP A 125 5.45 4.46 14.48
C ASP A 125 6.10 3.11 14.16
N THR A 126 5.32 2.04 14.24
CA THR A 126 5.69 0.71 13.74
C THR A 126 4.57 0.23 12.82
N LEU A 127 4.90 -0.01 11.56
CA LEU A 127 3.96 -0.36 10.51
C LEU A 127 4.29 -1.77 10.02
N ALA A 128 3.33 -2.68 10.11
CA ALA A 128 3.49 -4.05 9.66
C ALA A 128 3.35 -4.14 8.14
N TRP A 129 3.97 -5.14 7.52
CA TRP A 129 3.79 -5.38 6.09
C TRP A 129 2.31 -5.62 5.73
N ASN A 130 1.84 -4.90 4.70
CA ASN A 130 0.47 -5.02 4.22
C ASN A 130 0.37 -5.58 2.78
N GLY A 131 1.42 -5.50 1.98
CA GLY A 131 1.43 -6.00 0.60
C GLY A 131 2.15 -5.07 -0.36
N ASP A 132 2.24 -5.46 -1.62
CA ASP A 132 2.67 -4.63 -2.76
C ASP A 132 1.45 -4.31 -3.62
#